data_AF-A0A3G2I8U8-F1
#
_entry.id   AF-A0A3G2I8U8-F1
#
_cell.length_a   1.000
_cell.length_b   1.000
_cell.length_c   1.000
_cell.angle_alpha   90.00
_cell.angle_beta   90.00
_cell.angle_gamma   90.00
#
_symmetry.space_group_name_H-M   'P 1'
#
loop_
_entity.id
_entity.type
_entity.pdbx_description
1 polymer ?
#
loop_
_entity_poly.entity_id
_entity_poly.type
_entity_poly.pdbx_seq_one_letter_code
_entity_poly.pdbx_strand_id
1 'polypeptide(L)' 'MAFVISYWQVDVYTQDAVCNGGDPIQGYQRDPEPEFNNGFLILRDKSGIQLKALNTIGVAGFNITPIYADEK' A
#
# COMPACT_ATOMS: atom_id res chain seq x y z
N MET A 1 -16.20 19.94 -8.23
CA MET A 1 -16.49 18.49 -8.27
C MET A 1 -15.36 17.78 -7.55
N ALA A 2 -15.60 17.29 -6.32
CA ALA A 2 -14.60 16.49 -5.62
C ALA A 2 -14.65 15.08 -6.22
N PHE A 3 -13.57 14.67 -6.91
CA PHE A 3 -13.39 13.27 -7.26
C PHE A 3 -13.23 12.50 -5.95
N VAL A 4 -14.23 11.71 -5.58
CA VAL A 4 -14.07 10.71 -4.52
C VAL A 4 -13.17 9.63 -5.10
N ILE A 5 -11.87 9.76 -4.88
CA ILE A 5 -10.92 8.70 -5.19
C ILE A 5 -10.98 7.78 -3.97
N SER A 6 -11.62 6.61 -4.12
CA SER A 6 -11.56 5.55 -3.12
C SER A 6 -10.11 5.09 -3.03
N TYR A 7 -9.38 5.52 -2.00
CA TYR A 7 -8.03 5.04 -1.76
C TYR A 7 -8.09 3.80 -0.86
N TRP A 8 -7.19 2.86 -1.11
CA TRP A 8 -6.98 1.68 -0.30
C TRP A 8 -5.69 1.85 0.45
N GLN A 9 -5.73 1.76 1.77
CA GLN A 9 -4.51 1.63 2.56
C GLN A 9 -3.98 0.22 2.33
N VAL A 10 -2.71 0.11 1.97
CA VAL A 10 -2.02 -1.16 1.81
C VAL A 10 -0.92 -1.22 2.86
N ASP A 11 -1.07 -2.13 3.81
CA ASP A 11 -0.02 -2.47 4.77
C ASP A 11 0.75 -3.67 4.22
N VAL A 12 2.04 -3.48 3.95
CA VAL A 12 2.91 -4.49 3.37
C VAL A 12 3.76 -5.12 4.46
N TYR A 13 3.60 -6.42 4.63
CA TYR A 13 4.37 -7.19 5.60
C TYR A 13 5.56 -7.82 4.89
N THR A 14 6.77 -7.34 5.19
CA THR A 14 7.99 -7.99 4.72
C THR A 14 8.24 -9.29 5.49
N GLN A 15 8.98 -10.24 4.91
CA GLN A 15 9.37 -11.46 5.63
C GLN A 15 10.07 -11.13 6.95
N ASP A 16 10.89 -10.09 6.96
CA ASP A 16 11.57 -9.61 8.16
C ASP A 16 10.58 -9.09 9.22
N ALA A 17 9.59 -8.27 8.82
CA ALA A 17 8.56 -7.76 9.72
C ALA A 17 7.72 -8.88 10.34
N VAL A 18 7.39 -9.92 9.56
CA VAL A 18 6.63 -11.08 10.07
C VAL A 18 7.47 -11.92 11.04
N CYS A 19 8.75 -12.16 10.73
CA CYS A 19 9.62 -13.00 11.56
C CYS A 19 10.10 -12.29 12.84
N ASN A 20 10.32 -10.98 12.77
CA ASN A 20 10.87 -10.20 13.88
C ASN A 20 9.82 -9.35 14.64
N GLY A 21 8.54 -9.40 14.22
CA GLY A 21 7.48 -8.57 14.79
C GLY A 21 7.66 -7.08 14.50
N GLY A 22 8.25 -6.74 13.35
CA GLY A 22 8.43 -5.36 12.90
C GLY A 22 7.15 -4.74 12.35
N ASP A 23 7.13 -3.41 12.25
CA ASP A 23 5.99 -2.69 11.70
C ASP A 23 5.84 -2.92 10.18
N PRO A 24 4.61 -3.02 9.67
CA PRO A 24 4.37 -3.10 8.23
C PRO A 24 4.72 -1.78 7.53
N ILE A 25 5.06 -1.88 6.25
CA ILE A 25 5.25 -0.70 5.41
C ILE A 25 3.90 -0.24 4.91
N GLN A 26 3.45 0.92 5.37
CA GLN A 26 2.17 1.49 4.99
C GLN A 26 2.28 2.28 3.68
N GLY A 27 1.30 2.12 2.82
CA GLY A 27 1.13 2.88 1.60
C GLY A 27 -0.33 2.98 1.20
N TYR A 28 -0.56 3.64 0.06
CA TYR A 28 -1.88 3.91 -0.47
C TYR A 28 -1.92 3.49 -1.95
N GLN A 29 -3.07 3.01 -2.39
CA GLN A 29 -3.33 2.69 -3.79
C GLN A 29 -4.71 3.18 -4.21
N ARG A 30 -4.88 3.46 -5.51
CA ARG A 30 -6.17 3.91 -6.07
C ARG A 30 -7.06 2.74 -6.45
N ASP A 31 -6.46 1.59 -6.68
CA ASP A 31 -7.15 0.35 -7.02
C ASP A 31 -7.12 -0.59 -5.81
N PRO A 32 -8.18 -1.41 -5.59
CA PRO A 32 -8.16 -2.47 -4.56
C PRO A 32 -7.09 -3.53 -4.82
N GLU A 33 -6.61 -3.67 -6.05
CA GLU A 33 -5.58 -4.65 -6.39
C GLU A 33 -4.16 -4.05 -6.27
N PRO A 34 -3.21 -4.75 -5.61
CA PRO A 34 -1.83 -4.35 -5.53
C PRO A 34 -1.20 -4.09 -6.90
N GLU A 35 -0.76 -2.86 -7.15
CA GLU A 35 -0.04 -2.52 -8.38
C GLU A 35 1.40 -3.05 -8.36
N PHE A 36 1.73 -3.92 -9.31
CA PHE A 36 3.06 -4.47 -9.50
C PHE A 36 3.67 -4.00 -10.83
N ASN A 37 4.92 -3.58 -10.81
CA ASN A 37 5.69 -3.22 -11.99
C ASN A 37 7.10 -3.81 -11.90
N ASN A 38 7.49 -4.66 -12.87
CA ASN A 38 8.82 -5.29 -12.96
C ASN A 38 9.29 -5.99 -11.66
N GLY A 39 8.38 -6.66 -10.92
CA GLY A 39 8.73 -7.30 -9.65
C GLY A 39 8.86 -6.34 -8.47
N PHE A 40 8.40 -5.09 -8.63
CA PHE A 40 8.25 -4.15 -7.54
C PHE A 40 6.77 -3.87 -7.28
N LEU A 41 6.39 -3.93 -6.01
CA LEU A 41 5.13 -3.39 -5.55
C LEU A 41 5.23 -1.86 -5.51
N ILE A 42 4.25 -1.20 -6.09
CA ILE A 42 4.16 0.26 -6.09
C ILE A 42 3.23 0.71 -4.97
N LEU A 43 3.79 1.37 -3.96
CA LEU A 43 3.04 2.05 -2.91
C LEU A 43 3.06 3.55 -3.17
N ARG A 44 1.92 4.21 -2.96
CA ARG A 44 1.84 5.68 -2.97
C ARG A 44 1.78 6.22 -1.56
N ASP A 45 2.20 7.47 -1.39
CA ASP A 45 1.88 8.23 -0.19
C ASP A 45 0.39 8.67 -0.18
N LYS A 46 -0.07 9.24 0.94
CA LYS A 46 -1.45 9.73 1.08
C LYS A 46 -1.81 10.81 0.04
N SER A 47 -0.82 11.52 -0.50
CA SER A 47 -1.01 12.51 -1.57
C SER A 47 -1.23 11.88 -2.95
N GLY A 48 -0.87 10.60 -3.12
CA GLY A 48 -0.95 9.88 -4.38
C GLY A 48 0.14 10.28 -5.39
N ILE A 49 1.10 11.12 -5.00
CA ILE A 49 2.13 11.70 -5.87
C ILE A 49 3.48 11.00 -5.67
N GLN A 50 3.86 10.69 -4.42
CA GLN A 50 5.13 10.04 -4.15
C GLN A 50 4.98 8.52 -4.26
N LEU A 51 5.85 7.91 -5.06
CA LEU A 51 5.89 6.48 -5.32
C LEU A 51 7.06 5.86 -4.57
N LYS A 52 6.78 4.89 -3.69
CA LYS A 52 7.78 4.00 -3.12
C LYS A 52 7.64 2.63 -3.75
N ALA A 53 8.69 2.20 -4.43
CA ALA A 53 8.78 0.85 -4.98
C ALA A 53 9.38 -0.10 -3.92
N LEU A 54 8.67 -1.18 -3.62
CA LEU A 54 9.13 -2.25 -2.72
C LEU A 54 9.41 -3.51 -3.52
N ASN A 55 10.55 -4.15 -3.30
CA ASN A 55 10.88 -5.40 -3.97
C ASN A 55 9.95 -6.52 -3.47
N THR A 56 9.26 -7.20 -4.39
CA THR A 56 8.24 -8.22 -4.04
C THR A 56 8.83 -9.50 -3.45
N ILE A 57 10.10 -9.80 -3.73
CA ILE A 57 10.77 -11.01 -3.22
C ILE A 57 10.85 -11.01 -1.69
N GLY A 58 10.88 -9.82 -1.07
CA GLY A 58 10.91 -9.66 0.37
C GLY A 58 9.52 -9.55 1.03
N VAL A 59 8.43 -9.65 0.28
CA VAL A 59 7.07 -9.47 0.81
C VAL A 59 6.45 -10.82 1.19
N ALA A 60 5.98 -10.92 2.43
CA ALA A 60 5.29 -12.09 2.98
C ALA A 60 3.77 -11.99 2.88
N GLY A 61 3.21 -10.77 2.79
CA GLY A 61 1.78 -10.56 2.64
C GLY A 61 1.37 -9.10 2.57
N PHE A 62 0.08 -8.90 2.32
CA PHE A 62 -0.57 -7.59 2.21
C PHE A 62 -1.83 -7.59 3.05
N ASN A 63 -2.11 -6.47 3.71
CA ASN A 63 -3.43 -6.16 4.23
C ASN A 63 -3.95 -4.92 3.51
N ILE A 64 -5.18 -5.00 3.03
CA ILE A 64 -5.79 -3.94 2.23
C ILE A 64 -7.02 -3.44 2.99
N THR A 65 -6.96 -2.20 3.45
CA THR A 65 -8.02 -1.55 4.21
C THR A 65 -8.67 -0.46 3.35
N PRO A 66 -9.98 -0.54 3.07
CA PRO A 66 -10.67 0.54 2.36
C PRO A 66 -10.62 1.81 3.19
N ILE A 67 -10.12 2.91 2.59
CA ILE A 67 -10.27 4.23 3.17
C ILE A 67 -11.48 4.86 2.46
N TYR A 68 -12.64 4.70 3.07
CA TYR A 68 -13.79 5.51 2.69
C TYR A 68 -13.41 6.96 2.95
N ALA A 69 -13.49 7.81 1.92
CA ALA A 69 -13.36 9.25 2.06
C ALA A 69 -14.59 9.79 2.80
N ASP A 70 -14.70 9.48 4.09
CA ASP A 70 -15.63 10.09 5.03
C ASP A 70 -14.82 10.65 6.20
N GLU A 71 -14.10 11.74 5.91
CA GLU A 71 -13.78 12.74 6.92
C GLU A 71 -14.09 14.10 6.29
N LYS A 72 -15.30 14.59 6.58
CA LYS A 72 -15.68 16.00 6.50
C LYS A 72 -14.95 16.81 7.56
#